data_AF-A0AAX2CK80-F1
#
_entry.id   AF-A0AAX2CK80-F1
#
_cell.length_a   1.000
_cell.length_b   1.000
_cell.length_c   1.000
_cell.angle_alpha   90.00
_cell.angle_beta   90.00
_cell.angle_gamma   90.00
#
_symmetry.space_group_name_H-M   'P 1'
#
loop_
_entity.id
_entity.type
_entity.pdbx_description
1 polymer ?
#
loop_
_entity_poly.entity_id
_entity_poly.type
_entity_poly.pdbx_seq_one_letter_code
_entity_poly.pdbx_strand_id
1 'polypeptide(L)' 'MQNYLVINKTTFATSVYECETQEEVKEIVSQLIEKGAHPASIRVTQEIPVDITVKVDVEF' A
#
# COMPACT_ATOMS: atom_id res chain seq x y z
N MET A 1 -6.67 10.45 -9.40
CA MET A 1 -7.10 9.30 -8.57
C MET A 1 -6.20 9.27 -7.34
N GLN A 2 -6.72 8.80 -6.21
CA GLN A 2 -5.98 8.78 -4.95
C GLN A 2 -5.73 7.33 -4.58
N ASN A 3 -4.50 6.86 -4.73
CA ASN A 3 -4.17 5.47 -4.40
C ASN A 3 -3.77 5.35 -2.93
N TYR A 4 -3.98 4.16 -2.39
CA TYR A 4 -3.62 3.77 -1.04
C TYR A 4 -2.77 2.50 -1.09
N LEU A 5 -1.90 2.35 -0.10
CA LEU A 5 -1.20 1.11 0.16
C LEU A 5 -1.60 0.59 1.53
N VAL A 6 -2.05 -0.66 1.58
CA VAL A 6 -2.16 -1.43 2.83
C VAL A 6 -0.93 -2.31 2.94
N ILE A 7 -0.18 -2.15 4.03
CA ILE A 7 1.05 -2.88 4.31
C ILE A 7 0.80 -3.74 5.55
N ASN A 8 0.96 -5.05 5.44
CA ASN A 8 0.91 -5.97 6.58
C ASN A 8 2.28 -6.59 6.81
N LYS A 9 2.90 -6.26 7.94
CA LYS A 9 4.24 -6.75 8.31
C LYS A 9 4.15 -7.83 9.37
N THR A 10 4.41 -9.08 8.98
CA THR A 10 4.55 -10.20 9.91
C THR A 10 6.01 -10.41 10.28
N THR A 11 6.28 -11.34 11.21
CA THR A 11 7.66 -11.74 11.59
C THR A 11 8.46 -12.29 10.40
N PHE A 12 7.79 -12.90 9.42
CA PHE A 12 8.45 -13.66 8.35
C PHE A 12 8.30 -13.02 6.97
N ALA A 13 7.30 -12.15 6.78
CA ALA A 13 6.99 -11.57 5.48
C ALA A 13 6.29 -10.23 5.60
N THR A 14 6.40 -9.41 4.54
CA THR A 14 5.62 -8.19 4.35
C THR A 14 4.75 -8.36 3.11
N SER A 15 3.45 -8.14 3.25
CA SER A 15 2.51 -8.07 2.13
C SER A 15 2.13 -6.61 1.90
N VAL A 16 2.07 -6.21 0.63
CA VAL A 16 1.63 -4.87 0.19
C VAL A 16 0.46 -5.03 -0.75
N TYR A 17 -0.58 -4.25 -0.54
CA TYR A 17 -1.79 -4.21 -1.36
C TYR A 17 -2.02 -2.78 -1.84
N GLU A 18 -2.19 -2.61 -3.15
CA GLU A 18 -2.60 -1.35 -3.76
C GLU A 18 -4.12 -1.26 -3.78
N CYS A 19 -4.66 -0.07 -3.47
CA CYS A 19 -6.10 0.20 -3.47
C CYS A 19 -6.37 1.56 -4.09
N GLU A 20 -7.49 1.69 -4.81
CA GLU A 20 -7.89 2.94 -5.45
C GLU A 20 -8.97 3.67 -4.62
N THR A 21 -9.59 2.98 -3.66
CA THR A 21 -10.67 3.53 -2.83
C THR A 21 -10.48 3.25 -1.34
N GLN A 22 -11.13 4.06 -0.49
CA GLN A 22 -11.14 3.82 0.96
C GLN A 22 -11.95 2.57 1.33
N GLU A 23 -12.95 2.22 0.53
CA GLU A 23 -13.79 1.04 0.71
C GLU A 23 -12.95 -0.24 0.55
N GLU A 24 -12.11 -0.32 -0.49
CA GLU A 24 -11.16 -1.43 -0.67
C GLU A 24 -10.16 -1.54 0.49
N VAL A 25 -9.64 -0.41 0.97
CA VAL A 25 -8.77 -0.40 2.16
C VAL A 25 -9.48 -1.03 3.36
N LYS A 26 -10.74 -0.64 3.63
CA LYS A 26 -11.52 -1.19 4.75
C LYS A 26 -11.73 -2.69 4.58
N GLU A 27 -12.04 -3.15 3.38
CA GLU A 27 -12.25 -4.57 3.08
C GLU A 27 -10.98 -5.38 3.33
N ILE A 28 -9.84 -4.95 2.78
CA ILE A 28 -8.55 -5.65 2.94
C ILE A 28 -8.13 -5.69 4.40
N VAL A 29 -8.20 -4.56 5.12
CA VAL A 29 -7.86 -4.50 6.55
C VAL A 29 -8.74 -5.45 7.35
N SER A 30 -10.04 -5.51 7.06
CA SER A 30 -10.98 -6.41 7.74
C SER A 30 -10.61 -7.88 7.48
N GLN A 31 -10.38 -8.26 6.22
CA GLN A 31 -9.97 -9.62 5.85
C GLN A 31 -8.64 -10.02 6.51
N LEU A 32 -7.68 -9.10 6.64
CA LEU A 32 -6.40 -9.37 7.30
C LEU A 32 -6.60 -9.65 8.79
N ILE A 33 -7.42 -8.85 9.48
CA ILE A 33 -7.73 -9.04 10.90
C ILE A 33 -8.48 -10.36 11.11
N GLU A 34 -9.45 -10.68 10.26
CA GLU A 34 -10.18 -11.97 10.29
C GLU A 34 -9.24 -13.18 10.08
N LYS A 35 -8.19 -13.02 9.27
CA LYS A 35 -7.14 -14.03 9.06
C LYS A 35 -6.09 -14.08 10.19
N GLY A 36 -6.25 -13.27 11.24
CA GLY A 36 -5.39 -13.28 12.42
C GLY A 36 -4.23 -12.29 12.39
N ALA A 37 -4.19 -11.35 11.45
CA ALA A 37 -3.22 -10.27 11.50
C ALA A 37 -3.50 -9.36 12.72
N HIS A 38 -2.44 -9.04 13.47
CA HIS A 38 -2.57 -8.13 14.59
C HIS A 38 -2.73 -6.69 14.06
N PRO A 39 -3.70 -5.87 14.55
CA PRO A 39 -3.92 -4.53 14.00
C PRO A 39 -2.66 -3.64 13.97
N ALA A 40 -1.78 -3.77 14.98
CA ALA A 40 -0.52 -3.03 15.03
C ALA A 40 0.50 -3.42 13.94
N SER A 41 0.34 -4.58 13.29
CA SER A 41 1.17 -5.03 12.16
C SER A 41 0.72 -4.46 10.82
N ILE A 42 -0.45 -3.82 10.79
CA ILE A 42 -1.05 -3.22 9.59
C ILE A 42 -0.72 -1.73 9.58
N ARG A 43 -0.35 -1.22 8.41
CA ARG A 43 -0.15 0.19 8.12
C ARG A 43 -0.94 0.52 6.86
N VAL A 44 -1.57 1.67 6.85
CA VAL A 44 -2.22 2.22 5.66
C VAL A 44 -1.53 3.54 5.36
N THR A 45 -1.14 3.72 4.11
CA THR A 45 -0.61 4.99 3.62
C THR A 45 -1.35 5.41 2.37
N GLN A 46 -1.39 6.70 2.13
CA GLN A 46 -1.97 7.31 0.95
C GLN A 46 -0.83 7.77 0.05
N GLU A 47 -0.94 7.50 -1.25
CA GLU A 47 0.02 8.01 -2.23
C GLU A 47 -0.01 9.54 -2.23
N ILE A 48 1.19 10.13 -2.15
CA ILE A 48 1.40 11.54 -2.41
C ILE A 48 1.80 11.64 -3.87
N PRO A 49 1.00 12.25 -4.76
CA PRO A 49 1.36 12.39 -6.16
C PRO A 49 2.64 13.22 -6.27
N VAL A 50 3.69 12.63 -6.85
CA VAL A 50 4.95 13.33 -7.12
C VAL A 50 5.12 13.41 -8.63
N ASP A 51 5.23 14.62 -9.16
CA ASP A 51 5.52 14.85 -10.56
C ASP A 51 7.04 14.76 -10.79
N ILE A 52 7.53 13.52 -10.97
CA ILE A 52 8.95 13.28 -11.27
C ILE A 52 9.13 13.25 -12.79
N THR A 53 9.60 14.35 -13.35
CA THR A 53 10.08 14.36 -14.74
C THR A 53 11.46 13.71 -14.79
N VAL A 54 11.53 12.46 -15.27
CA VAL A 54 12.81 11.78 -15.51
C VAL A 54 13.36 12.25 -16.86
N LYS A 55 14.41 13.07 -16.85
CA LYS A 55 15.21 13.35 -18.06
C LYS A 55 16.18 12.20 -18.27
N VAL A 56 15.96 11.42 -19.32
CA VAL A 56 16.93 10.41 -19.78
C VAL A 56 17.79 11.08 -20.84
N ASP A 57 19.02 11.46 -20.49
CA ASP A 57 20.03 11.81 -21.49
C ASP A 57 20.64 10.51 -22.03
N VAL A 58 20.38 10.23 -23.30
CA VAL A 58 21.01 9.12 -24.03
C VAL A 58 22.00 9.76 -25.01
N GLU A 59 23.29 9.74 -24.67
CA GLU A 59 24.36 10.02 -25.64
C GLU A 59 24.67 8.71 -26.39
N PHE A 60 24.61 8.76 -27.73
CA PHE A 60 24.94 7.64 -28.63
C PHE A 60 26.32 7.83 -29.27
#